data_AF-R7TJP5-F1
#
_entry.id   AF-R7TJP5-F1
#
_cell.length_a   1.000
_cell.length_b   1.000
_cell.length_c   1.000
_cell.angle_alpha   90.00
_cell.angle_beta   90.00
_cell.angle_gamma   90.00
#
_symmetry.space_group_name_H-M   'P 1'
#
loop_
_entity.id
_entity.type
_entity.pdbx_description
1 polymer ?
#
loop_
_entity_poly.entity_id
_entity_poly.type
_entity_poly.pdbx_seq_one_letter_code
_entity_poly.pdbx_strand_id
1 'polypeptide(L)'
;MSGNMNVSSEGISNGLSNRTSMPKTPPNSGTEGLTPMPDYMKPVCKSASHRYRKLHEDLMMSKLLDRRKVKKQHNQEMRDQVRKQARKIPIEILTKSWLTEDASTVETRAFLVDKIFPTVILGMEKLLLEAEKKELANSNEVDSTFNPVNFLAQYLMRNNPKYSNFSEASPYVRGLRQVGEELREQLFDIEENKLARIKAEARKKKEEREKVERLRIMEVDRRYRALVEQFKDWHIGRLHEAKVDLALLQNTIRSFAEIAEQYPEDLQKSIQEALTIEATDDTGKKLKLKGYVQYMEQFTEKMPSEIFDAFTLHMSRCARTYRSQSQRDQRKVILTQLFKSCDHTGVGLIDRHRVLNLFEYVLR
;
A
#
# COMPACT_ATOMS: atom_id res chain seq x y z
N MET A 1 -8.94 -34.17 41.19
CA MET A 1 -9.30 -32.75 41.36
C MET A 1 -10.42 -32.48 40.36
N SER A 2 -11.63 -33.03 40.53
CA SER A 2 -12.63 -32.74 41.58
C SER A 2 -13.01 -31.24 41.56
N GLY A 3 -14.21 -30.77 41.21
CA GLY A 3 -15.50 -31.34 40.77
C GLY A 3 -16.28 -30.20 40.08
N ASN A 4 -17.07 -30.44 39.03
CA ASN A 4 -18.45 -30.95 38.99
C ASN A 4 -19.56 -29.99 39.47
N MET A 5 -20.51 -29.78 38.55
CA MET A 5 -21.96 -29.57 38.68
C MET A 5 -22.53 -28.22 39.18
N ASN A 6 -23.17 -27.50 38.23
CA ASN A 6 -24.62 -27.41 38.06
C ASN A 6 -25.53 -27.73 39.29
N VAL A 7 -26.46 -26.82 39.62
CA VAL A 7 -27.94 -26.97 39.52
C VAL A 7 -28.65 -25.94 40.42
N SER A 8 -29.63 -25.29 39.79
CA SER A 8 -30.83 -24.56 40.23
C SER A 8 -31.39 -24.78 41.65
N SER A 9 -31.99 -23.73 42.23
CA SER A 9 -33.46 -23.58 42.41
C SER A 9 -33.81 -22.62 43.57
N GLU A 10 -34.77 -21.73 43.34
CA GLU A 10 -35.83 -21.22 44.26
C GLU A 10 -35.38 -20.68 45.65
N GLY A 11 -35.67 -19.43 46.03
CA GLY A 11 -37.02 -18.88 46.20
C GLY A 11 -37.32 -18.70 47.71
N ILE A 12 -38.04 -17.62 48.05
CA ILE A 12 -38.73 -17.33 49.34
C ILE A 12 -38.01 -16.38 50.34
N SER A 13 -38.34 -15.09 50.17
CA SER A 13 -38.99 -14.16 51.12
C SER A 13 -38.40 -13.79 52.50
N ASN A 14 -38.59 -12.48 52.76
CA ASN A 14 -38.91 -11.78 54.03
C ASN A 14 -37.79 -11.37 54.98
N GLY A 15 -37.80 -10.08 55.34
CA GLY A 15 -37.01 -9.53 56.43
C GLY A 15 -36.95 -8.01 56.46
N LEU A 16 -37.98 -7.39 57.04
CA LEU A 16 -38.06 -5.97 57.41
C LEU A 16 -36.94 -5.52 58.38
N SER A 17 -36.72 -4.20 58.38
CA SER A 17 -36.28 -3.36 59.51
C SER A 17 -34.84 -3.50 60.00
N ASN A 18 -34.08 -2.40 59.93
CA ASN A 18 -33.73 -1.68 61.16
C ASN A 18 -33.24 -0.25 60.90
N ARG A 19 -33.94 0.69 61.56
CA ARG A 19 -33.47 2.05 61.85
C ARG A 19 -32.43 2.01 62.97
N THR A 20 -31.42 2.87 62.89
CA THR A 20 -30.61 3.34 64.03
C THR A 20 -30.03 4.69 63.59
N SER A 21 -30.71 5.79 63.94
CA SER A 21 -30.46 6.68 65.09
C SER A 21 -29.19 7.55 64.94
N MET A 22 -29.40 8.84 64.64
CA MET A 22 -28.40 9.91 64.75
C MET A 22 -28.28 10.38 66.21
N PRO A 23 -27.09 10.72 66.73
CA PRO A 23 -26.96 11.35 68.03
C PRO A 23 -27.18 12.87 67.97
N LYS A 24 -27.66 13.37 69.10
CA LYS A 24 -28.06 14.74 69.44
C LYS A 24 -26.87 15.71 69.48
N THR A 25 -27.16 16.98 69.21
CA THR A 25 -26.30 18.17 69.37
C THR A 25 -25.64 18.26 70.75
N PRO A 26 -24.37 18.70 70.86
CA PRO A 26 -23.77 19.13 72.12
C PRO A 26 -23.96 20.65 72.36
N PRO A 27 -23.69 21.11 73.60
CA PRO A 27 -24.40 22.23 74.21
C PRO A 27 -23.71 23.58 74.07
N ASN A 28 -24.52 24.60 74.30
CA ASN A 28 -24.17 26.01 74.48
C ASN A 28 -23.30 26.16 75.74
N SER A 29 -22.01 26.49 75.58
CA SER A 29 -21.10 26.85 76.67
C SER A 29 -20.57 28.27 76.44
N GLY A 30 -20.76 29.12 77.45
CA GLY A 30 -20.51 30.55 77.38
C GLY A 30 -19.06 30.97 77.14
N THR A 31 -18.94 32.13 76.52
CA THR A 31 -17.82 33.04 76.70
C THR A 31 -18.41 34.43 76.93
N GLU A 32 -18.76 34.71 78.18
CA GLU A 32 -18.72 36.06 78.72
C GLU A 32 -17.26 36.55 78.65
N GLY A 33 -17.04 37.79 78.21
CA GLY A 33 -15.77 38.48 78.48
C GLY A 33 -14.66 38.41 77.41
N LEU A 34 -14.97 38.33 76.12
CA LEU A 34 -14.03 38.79 75.08
C LEU A 34 -14.58 40.08 74.47
N THR A 35 -13.90 41.18 74.77
CA THR A 35 -14.08 42.46 74.08
C THR A 35 -14.23 42.22 72.57
N PRO A 36 -15.23 42.82 71.90
CA PRO A 36 -15.34 42.67 70.46
C PRO A 36 -14.03 43.15 69.84
N MET A 37 -13.35 42.28 69.08
CA MET A 37 -12.23 42.70 68.25
C MET A 37 -12.67 43.94 67.48
N PRO A 38 -12.04 45.11 67.72
CA PRO A 38 -12.49 46.36 67.13
C PRO A 38 -12.47 46.24 65.60
N ASP A 39 -13.42 46.89 64.91
CA ASP A 39 -13.75 46.61 63.51
C ASP A 39 -12.55 46.62 62.54
N TYR A 40 -11.47 47.33 62.88
CA TYR A 40 -10.24 47.40 62.10
C TYR A 40 -9.37 46.12 62.12
N MET A 41 -9.63 45.17 63.02
CA MET A 41 -8.89 43.91 63.14
C MET A 41 -9.68 42.69 62.64
N LYS A 42 -10.93 42.88 62.18
CA LYS A 42 -11.67 41.82 61.50
C LYS A 42 -11.01 41.60 60.13
N PRO A 43 -10.54 40.38 59.79
CA PRO A 43 -9.98 40.15 58.47
C PRO A 43 -11.05 40.48 57.42
N VAL A 44 -10.79 41.51 56.61
CA VAL A 44 -11.65 42.05 55.55
C VAL A 44 -12.04 40.96 54.52
N CYS A 45 -11.35 39.83 54.56
CA CYS A 45 -11.49 38.70 53.64
C CYS A 45 -12.63 37.71 53.98
N LYS A 46 -13.52 37.97 54.96
CA LYS A 46 -14.72 37.11 55.18
C LYS A 46 -15.62 37.05 53.95
N SER A 47 -15.74 38.16 53.21
CA SER A 47 -16.53 38.24 51.98
C SER A 47 -15.90 37.45 50.83
N ALA A 48 -14.57 37.44 50.70
CA ALA A 48 -13.88 36.65 49.67
C ALA A 48 -13.94 35.15 49.97
N SER A 49 -13.67 34.72 51.22
CA SER A 49 -13.75 33.31 51.62
C SER A 49 -15.17 32.76 51.54
N HIS A 50 -16.18 33.52 51.98
CA HIS A 50 -17.57 33.10 51.87
C HIS A 50 -18.06 33.07 50.42
N ARG A 51 -17.63 34.02 49.57
CA ARG A 51 -17.93 34.00 48.13
C ARG A 51 -17.27 32.80 47.44
N TYR A 52 -16.02 32.50 47.76
CA TYR A 52 -15.32 31.33 47.24
C TYR A 52 -15.98 30.03 47.68
N ARG A 53 -16.34 29.89 48.97
CA ARG A 53 -17.04 28.72 49.50
C ARG A 53 -18.39 28.52 48.84
N LYS A 54 -19.19 29.58 48.72
CA LYS A 54 -20.49 29.53 48.04
C LYS A 54 -20.34 29.17 46.56
N LEU A 55 -19.40 29.79 45.84
CA LEU A 55 -19.09 29.45 44.45
C LEU A 55 -18.66 27.97 44.31
N HIS A 56 -17.84 27.49 45.24
CA HIS A 56 -17.38 26.10 45.26
C HIS A 56 -18.51 25.12 45.56
N GLU A 57 -19.39 25.44 46.51
CA GLU A 57 -20.61 24.69 46.83
C GLU A 57 -21.58 24.68 45.64
N ASP A 58 -21.79 25.82 44.98
CA ASP A 58 -22.63 25.95 43.78
C ASP A 58 -22.04 25.14 42.61
N LEU A 59 -20.71 25.14 42.42
CA LEU A 59 -20.00 24.32 41.43
C LEU A 59 -20.10 22.82 41.75
N MET A 60 -19.93 22.42 43.02
CA MET A 60 -20.10 21.05 43.48
C MET A 60 -21.54 20.57 43.25
N MET A 61 -22.53 21.40 43.59
CA MET A 61 -23.95 21.12 43.39
C MET A 61 -24.30 21.01 41.91
N SER A 62 -23.76 21.90 41.07
CA SER A 62 -23.91 21.84 39.61
C SER A 62 -23.37 20.51 39.06
N LYS A 63 -22.14 20.13 39.43
CA LYS A 63 -21.53 18.84 39.02
C LYS A 63 -22.35 17.63 39.47
N LEU A 64 -22.93 17.65 40.67
CA LEU A 64 -23.78 16.56 41.15
C LEU A 64 -25.10 16.46 40.38
N LEU A 65 -25.71 17.60 40.02
CA LEU A 65 -26.91 17.64 39.20
C LEU A 65 -26.63 17.15 37.77
N ASP A 66 -25.51 17.54 37.18
CA ASP A 66 -25.09 17.05 35.86
C ASP A 66 -24.83 15.55 35.89
N ARG A 67 -24.13 15.04 36.92
CA ARG A 67 -23.93 13.59 37.08
C ARG A 67 -25.24 12.82 37.25
N ARG A 68 -26.23 13.41 37.94
CA ARG A 68 -27.59 12.83 38.05
C ARG A 68 -28.35 12.88 36.73
N LYS A 69 -28.24 13.96 35.95
CA LYS A 69 -28.84 14.09 34.62
C LYS A 69 -28.25 13.07 33.65
N VAL A 70 -26.93 12.94 33.59
CA VAL A 70 -26.24 11.94 32.76
C VAL A 70 -26.64 10.52 33.17
N LYS A 71 -26.67 10.22 34.48
CA LYS A 71 -27.13 8.89 34.96
C LYS A 71 -28.59 8.62 34.61
N LYS A 72 -29.45 9.64 34.68
CA LYS A 72 -30.87 9.53 34.30
C LYS A 72 -31.03 9.32 32.79
N GLN A 73 -30.30 10.07 31.97
CA GLN A 73 -30.25 9.91 30.51
C GLN A 73 -29.78 8.51 30.13
N HIS A 74 -28.66 8.06 30.70
CA HIS A 74 -28.13 6.72 30.46
C HIS A 74 -29.11 5.61 30.87
N ASN A 75 -29.74 5.71 32.04
CA ASN A 75 -30.77 4.75 32.46
C ASN A 75 -32.01 4.79 31.56
N GLN A 76 -32.37 5.96 31.04
CA GLN A 76 -33.48 6.11 30.12
C GLN A 76 -33.14 5.49 28.76
N GLU A 77 -31.95 5.75 28.23
CA GLU A 77 -31.41 5.11 27.02
C GLU A 77 -31.34 3.60 27.17
N MET A 78 -30.85 3.09 28.29
CA MET A 78 -30.82 1.64 28.60
C MET A 78 -32.23 1.06 28.65
N ARG A 79 -33.18 1.73 29.30
CA ARG A 79 -34.59 1.28 29.35
C ARG A 79 -35.24 1.33 27.97
N ASP A 80 -34.92 2.32 27.16
CA ASP A 80 -35.43 2.44 25.80
C ASP A 80 -34.77 1.42 24.86
N GLN A 81 -33.50 1.06 25.07
CA GLN A 81 -32.84 -0.04 24.37
C GLN A 81 -33.43 -1.40 24.78
N VAL A 82 -33.66 -1.65 26.07
CA VAL A 82 -34.33 -2.87 26.55
C VAL A 82 -35.78 -2.93 26.04
N ARG A 83 -36.50 -1.81 26.00
CA ARG A 83 -37.85 -1.75 25.40
C ARG A 83 -37.83 -1.96 23.89
N LYS A 84 -36.83 -1.43 23.19
CA LYS A 84 -36.62 -1.68 21.75
C LYS A 84 -36.34 -3.17 21.53
N GLN A 85 -35.44 -3.77 22.30
CA GLN A 85 -35.11 -5.20 22.27
C GLN A 85 -36.28 -6.10 22.66
N ALA A 86 -37.11 -5.72 23.64
CA ALA A 86 -38.32 -6.46 24.02
C ALA A 86 -39.45 -6.32 22.98
N ARG A 87 -39.46 -5.23 22.21
CA ARG A 87 -40.36 -5.03 21.04
C ARG A 87 -39.84 -5.70 19.76
N LYS A 88 -38.57 -6.13 19.73
CA LYS A 88 -38.06 -7.10 18.76
C LYS A 88 -38.63 -8.47 19.13
N ILE A 89 -39.88 -8.67 18.78
CA ILE A 89 -40.70 -9.86 19.05
C ILE A 89 -39.89 -11.13 18.68
N PRO A 90 -40.11 -12.28 19.36
CA PRO A 90 -39.49 -13.59 19.04
C PRO A 90 -39.37 -13.91 17.54
N ILE A 91 -40.28 -13.38 16.72
CA ILE A 91 -40.28 -13.49 15.25
C ILE A 91 -38.98 -12.98 14.62
N GLU A 92 -38.42 -11.84 15.06
CA GLU A 92 -37.18 -11.28 14.49
C GLU A 92 -35.95 -12.14 14.83
N ILE A 93 -35.94 -12.74 16.02
CA ILE A 93 -34.88 -13.66 16.47
C ILE A 93 -34.95 -14.96 15.64
N LEU A 94 -36.15 -15.47 15.38
CA LEU A 94 -36.37 -16.65 14.54
C LEU A 94 -35.97 -16.40 13.08
N THR A 95 -36.25 -15.22 12.53
CA THR A 95 -35.82 -14.85 11.17
C THR A 95 -34.29 -14.87 11.07
N LYS A 96 -33.60 -14.36 12.09
CA LYS A 96 -32.14 -14.37 12.14
C LYS A 96 -31.56 -15.77 12.26
N SER A 97 -32.12 -16.64 13.11
CA SER A 97 -31.62 -18.02 13.22
C SER A 97 -31.80 -18.80 11.93
N TRP A 98 -32.97 -18.70 11.29
CA TRP A 98 -33.29 -19.43 10.07
C TRP A 98 -32.35 -19.07 8.91
N LEU A 99 -32.10 -17.78 8.70
CA LEU A 99 -31.24 -17.29 7.62
C LEU A 99 -29.75 -17.50 7.89
N THR A 100 -29.35 -17.68 9.16
CA THR A 100 -27.93 -17.91 9.52
C THR A 100 -27.55 -19.38 9.32
N GLU A 101 -28.49 -20.31 9.46
CA GLU A 101 -28.27 -21.76 9.43
C GLU A 101 -28.18 -22.33 7.99
N ASP A 102 -28.66 -21.57 6.99
CA ASP A 102 -28.59 -21.99 5.58
C ASP A 102 -27.15 -21.96 5.03
N ALA A 103 -26.72 -23.07 4.42
CA ALA A 103 -25.43 -23.23 3.73
C ALA A 103 -25.27 -22.39 2.43
N SER A 104 -26.21 -21.49 2.14
CA SER A 104 -26.22 -20.67 0.93
C SER A 104 -25.28 -19.46 1.03
N THR A 105 -24.82 -18.93 -0.12
CA THR A 105 -23.94 -17.76 -0.13
C THR A 105 -24.67 -16.52 0.37
N VAL A 106 -23.92 -15.55 0.91
CA VAL A 106 -24.47 -14.30 1.50
C VAL A 106 -25.34 -13.55 0.47
N GLU A 107 -24.94 -13.57 -0.80
CA GLU A 107 -25.65 -12.95 -1.93
C GLU A 107 -27.01 -13.62 -2.17
N THR A 108 -27.07 -14.95 -2.14
CA THR A 108 -28.33 -15.70 -2.31
C THR A 108 -29.29 -15.40 -1.16
N ARG A 109 -28.79 -15.35 0.09
CA ARG A 109 -29.62 -14.99 1.25
C ARG A 109 -30.15 -13.57 1.15
N ALA A 110 -29.32 -12.61 0.78
CA ALA A 110 -29.73 -11.22 0.57
C ALA A 110 -30.82 -11.12 -0.51
N PHE A 111 -30.67 -11.86 -1.61
CA PHE A 111 -31.67 -11.91 -2.68
C PHE A 111 -33.01 -12.52 -2.21
N LEU A 112 -32.97 -13.64 -1.48
CA LEU A 112 -34.17 -14.29 -0.97
C LEU A 112 -34.96 -13.38 -0.01
N VAL A 113 -34.25 -12.74 0.92
CA VAL A 113 -34.83 -11.84 1.93
C VAL A 113 -35.43 -10.58 1.29
N ASP A 114 -34.78 -10.04 0.25
CA ASP A 114 -35.23 -8.80 -0.39
C ASP A 114 -36.35 -9.02 -1.41
N LYS A 115 -36.33 -10.15 -2.14
CA LYS A 115 -37.21 -10.36 -3.31
C LYS A 115 -38.25 -11.46 -3.18
N ILE A 116 -37.98 -12.50 -2.40
CA ILE A 116 -38.80 -13.74 -2.42
C ILE A 116 -39.60 -13.90 -1.13
N PHE A 117 -38.93 -13.87 0.02
CA PHE A 117 -39.53 -14.17 1.31
C PHE A 117 -40.70 -13.25 1.72
N PRO A 118 -40.65 -11.92 1.53
CA PRO A 118 -41.77 -11.06 1.92
C PRO A 118 -43.10 -11.44 1.27
N THR A 119 -43.07 -11.85 0.00
CA THR A 119 -44.24 -12.25 -0.77
C THR A 119 -44.70 -13.66 -0.43
N VAL A 120 -43.76 -14.60 -0.34
CA VAL A 120 -44.07 -16.02 -0.09
C VAL A 120 -44.62 -16.24 1.31
N ILE A 121 -44.02 -15.63 2.33
CA ILE A 121 -44.50 -15.78 3.72
C ILE A 121 -45.91 -15.19 3.87
N LEU A 122 -46.19 -14.04 3.27
CA LEU A 122 -47.55 -13.49 3.35
C LEU A 122 -48.57 -14.36 2.60
N GLY A 123 -48.16 -14.96 1.47
CA GLY A 123 -48.98 -15.93 0.75
C GLY A 123 -49.26 -17.18 1.58
N MET A 124 -48.26 -17.68 2.30
CA MET A 124 -48.42 -18.79 3.24
C MET A 124 -49.33 -18.43 4.42
N GLU A 125 -49.21 -17.23 4.98
CA GLU A 125 -50.11 -16.75 6.04
C GLU A 125 -51.57 -16.73 5.57
N LYS A 126 -51.83 -16.21 4.36
CA LYS A 126 -53.18 -16.22 3.78
C LYS A 126 -53.68 -17.62 3.44
N LEU A 127 -52.79 -18.50 3.00
CA LEU A 127 -53.11 -19.89 2.75
C LEU A 127 -53.54 -20.60 4.04
N LEU A 128 -52.77 -20.42 5.12
CA LEU A 128 -53.06 -21.03 6.42
C LEU A 128 -54.37 -20.52 7.01
N LEU A 129 -54.66 -19.22 6.90
CA LEU A 129 -55.95 -18.64 7.33
C LEU A 129 -57.13 -19.22 6.54
N GLU A 130 -56.99 -19.41 5.23
CA GLU A 130 -58.06 -19.99 4.42
C GLU A 130 -58.24 -21.49 4.70
N ALA A 131 -57.15 -22.21 5.01
CA ALA A 131 -57.19 -23.60 5.44
C ALA A 131 -57.86 -23.75 6.83
N GLU A 132 -57.56 -22.84 7.77
CA GLU A 132 -58.18 -22.80 9.10
C GLU A 132 -59.68 -22.48 9.01
N LYS A 133 -60.06 -21.50 8.18
CA LYS A 133 -61.47 -21.15 7.95
C LYS A 133 -62.29 -22.32 7.40
N LYS A 134 -61.65 -23.23 6.67
CA LYS A 134 -62.26 -24.45 6.12
C LYS A 134 -62.10 -25.66 7.03
N GLU A 135 -61.54 -25.48 8.24
CA GLU A 135 -61.25 -26.53 9.23
C GLU A 135 -60.33 -27.65 8.70
N LEU A 136 -59.58 -27.37 7.63
CA LEU A 136 -58.67 -28.33 6.98
C LEU A 136 -57.36 -28.52 7.73
N ALA A 137 -57.08 -27.68 8.73
CA ALA A 137 -55.85 -27.76 9.51
C ALA A 137 -55.76 -29.02 10.41
N ASN A 138 -56.92 -29.55 10.83
CA ASN A 138 -57.00 -30.71 11.72
C ASN A 138 -57.63 -31.94 11.06
N SER A 139 -58.15 -31.79 9.84
CA SER A 139 -58.70 -32.90 9.05
C SER A 139 -57.59 -33.52 8.20
N ASN A 140 -57.42 -34.84 8.30
CA ASN A 140 -56.55 -35.60 7.39
C ASN A 140 -57.23 -35.90 6.04
N GLU A 141 -58.44 -35.39 5.82
CA GLU A 141 -59.19 -35.59 4.59
C GLU A 141 -58.82 -34.53 3.56
N VAL A 142 -58.55 -34.98 2.34
CA VAL A 142 -58.22 -34.09 1.22
C VAL A 142 -59.52 -33.48 0.69
N ASP A 143 -59.70 -32.18 0.86
CA ASP A 143 -60.82 -31.45 0.26
C ASP A 143 -60.64 -31.36 -1.26
N SER A 144 -61.62 -31.86 -2.02
CA SER A 144 -61.64 -31.77 -3.48
C SER A 144 -61.72 -30.32 -4.00
N THR A 145 -62.14 -29.38 -3.16
CA THR A 145 -62.45 -28.00 -3.53
C THR A 145 -61.28 -27.04 -3.28
N PHE A 146 -60.29 -27.44 -2.48
CA PHE A 146 -59.20 -26.58 -2.08
C PHE A 146 -57.84 -27.23 -2.31
N ASN A 147 -57.08 -26.70 -3.28
CA ASN A 147 -55.70 -27.08 -3.49
C ASN A 147 -54.76 -25.98 -2.95
N PRO A 148 -53.98 -26.25 -1.90
CA PRO A 148 -53.13 -25.25 -1.26
C PRO A 148 -52.00 -24.74 -2.17
N VAL A 149 -51.48 -25.60 -3.06
CA VAL A 149 -50.45 -25.20 -4.04
C VAL A 149 -51.03 -24.24 -5.07
N ASN A 150 -52.22 -24.53 -5.58
CA ASN A 150 -52.88 -23.66 -6.55
C ASN A 150 -53.26 -22.31 -5.93
N PHE A 151 -53.75 -22.31 -4.68
CA PHE A 151 -54.05 -21.08 -3.96
C PHE A 151 -52.81 -20.21 -3.79
N LEU A 152 -51.70 -20.79 -3.32
CA LEU A 152 -50.44 -20.06 -3.15
C LEU A 152 -49.92 -19.53 -4.49
N ALA A 153 -49.93 -20.35 -5.54
CA ALA A 153 -49.50 -19.92 -6.88
C ALA A 153 -50.34 -18.74 -7.40
N GLN A 154 -51.67 -18.81 -7.28
CA GLN A 154 -52.56 -17.71 -7.65
C GLN A 154 -52.29 -16.45 -6.82
N TYR A 155 -52.03 -16.61 -5.53
CA TYR A 155 -51.68 -15.51 -4.65
C TYR A 155 -50.38 -14.82 -5.07
N LEU A 156 -49.33 -15.60 -5.36
CA LEU A 156 -48.03 -15.10 -5.80
C LEU A 156 -48.12 -14.40 -7.16
N MET A 157 -48.90 -14.95 -8.10
CA MET A 157 -49.12 -14.32 -9.41
C MET A 157 -49.84 -12.97 -9.29
N ARG A 158 -50.78 -12.84 -8.35
CA ARG A 158 -51.51 -11.59 -8.10
C ARG A 158 -50.67 -10.56 -7.34
N ASN A 159 -49.75 -11.00 -6.48
CA ASN A 159 -48.94 -10.14 -5.61
C ASN A 159 -47.47 -10.15 -6.04
N ASN A 160 -47.17 -9.76 -7.28
CA ASN A 160 -45.80 -9.70 -7.77
C ASN A 160 -44.96 -8.68 -6.95
N PRO A 161 -43.80 -9.06 -6.39
CA PRO A 161 -42.97 -8.17 -5.58
C PRO A 161 -42.49 -6.91 -6.32
N LYS A 162 -42.52 -6.86 -7.66
CA LYS A 162 -42.22 -5.65 -8.45
C LYS A 162 -43.31 -4.57 -8.38
N TYR A 163 -44.56 -4.95 -8.06
CA TYR A 163 -45.74 -4.08 -8.13
C TYR A 163 -46.59 -4.10 -6.86
N SER A 164 -46.30 -5.00 -5.92
CA SER A 164 -47.03 -5.15 -4.67
C SER A 164 -46.54 -4.15 -3.62
N ASN A 165 -47.42 -3.25 -3.20
CA ASN A 165 -47.20 -2.39 -2.04
C ASN A 165 -47.61 -3.15 -0.78
N PHE A 166 -46.80 -4.14 -0.37
CA PHE A 166 -47.01 -4.75 0.94
C PHE A 166 -46.90 -3.66 2.00
N SER A 167 -48.01 -3.33 2.65
CA SER A 167 -48.01 -2.35 3.73
C SER A 167 -47.06 -2.86 4.81
N GLU A 168 -46.25 -1.96 5.36
CA GLU A 168 -45.14 -2.18 6.29
C GLU A 168 -45.58 -2.69 7.69
N ALA A 169 -46.71 -3.40 7.75
CA ALA A 169 -47.47 -3.68 8.95
C ALA A 169 -47.19 -5.06 9.57
N SER A 170 -46.73 -6.06 8.81
CA SER A 170 -46.46 -7.39 9.39
C SER A 170 -45.11 -7.37 10.15
N PRO A 171 -45.09 -7.78 11.44
CA PRO A 171 -43.86 -7.89 12.23
C PRO A 171 -42.78 -8.77 11.56
N TYR A 172 -43.17 -9.76 10.78
CA TYR A 172 -42.25 -10.66 10.08
C TYR A 172 -41.46 -9.95 8.98
N VAL A 173 -42.12 -9.09 8.20
CA VAL A 173 -41.49 -8.32 7.12
C VAL A 173 -40.47 -7.33 7.68
N ARG A 174 -40.70 -6.81 8.89
CA ARG A 174 -39.72 -5.95 9.60
C ARG A 174 -38.46 -6.71 9.99
N GLY A 175 -38.60 -7.92 10.54
CA GLY A 175 -37.48 -8.79 10.87
C GLY A 175 -36.63 -9.15 9.63
N LEU A 176 -37.29 -9.49 8.52
CA LEU A 176 -36.62 -9.74 7.24
C LEU A 176 -35.81 -8.53 6.76
N ARG A 177 -36.37 -7.32 6.81
CA ARG A 177 -35.63 -6.11 6.39
C ARG A 177 -34.38 -5.87 7.21
N GLN A 178 -34.45 -6.06 8.53
CA GLN A 178 -33.28 -5.90 9.38
C GLN A 178 -32.18 -6.91 9.01
N VAL A 179 -32.53 -8.18 8.81
CA VAL A 179 -31.55 -9.19 8.38
C VAL A 179 -31.02 -8.89 6.97
N GLY A 180 -31.86 -8.37 6.07
CA GLY A 180 -31.46 -7.94 4.74
C GLY A 180 -30.48 -6.75 4.76
N GLU A 181 -30.64 -5.81 5.68
CA GLU A 181 -29.69 -4.71 5.92
C GLU A 181 -28.36 -5.23 6.46
N GLU A 182 -28.39 -6.12 7.45
CA GLU A 182 -27.18 -6.77 8.01
C GLU A 182 -26.41 -7.56 6.93
N LEU A 183 -27.11 -8.32 6.08
CA LEU A 183 -26.49 -9.05 4.97
C LEU A 183 -25.89 -8.11 3.91
N ARG A 184 -26.52 -6.97 3.66
CA ARG A 184 -26.02 -5.98 2.70
C ARG A 184 -24.74 -5.33 3.20
N GLU A 185 -24.66 -5.01 4.49
CA GLU A 185 -23.45 -4.50 5.14
C GLU A 185 -22.29 -5.50 5.00
N GLN A 186 -22.54 -6.79 5.26
CA GLN A 186 -21.53 -7.85 5.05
C GLN A 186 -21.06 -7.96 3.60
N LEU A 187 -21.95 -7.81 2.61
CA LEU A 187 -21.57 -7.82 1.20
C LEU A 187 -20.67 -6.62 0.85
N PHE A 188 -20.99 -5.43 1.37
CA PHE A 188 -20.13 -4.26 1.18
C PHE A 188 -18.73 -4.47 1.76
N ASP A 189 -18.61 -5.04 2.95
CA ASP A 189 -17.30 -5.32 3.58
C ASP A 189 -16.48 -6.33 2.75
N ILE A 190 -17.13 -7.37 2.20
CA ILE A 190 -16.49 -8.38 1.35
C ILE A 190 -16.01 -7.74 0.04
N GLU A 191 -16.85 -6.91 -0.59
CA GLU A 191 -16.51 -6.20 -1.82
C GLU A 191 -15.40 -5.16 -1.61
N GLU A 192 -15.44 -4.41 -0.52
CA GLU A 192 -14.41 -3.43 -0.16
C GLU A 192 -13.07 -4.11 0.06
N ASN A 193 -13.05 -5.25 0.78
CA ASN A 193 -11.84 -6.05 0.98
C ASN A 193 -11.29 -6.61 -0.36
N LYS A 194 -12.16 -7.13 -1.22
CA LYS A 194 -11.77 -7.60 -2.56
C LYS A 194 -11.22 -6.47 -3.43
N LEU A 195 -11.86 -5.30 -3.42
CA LEU A 195 -11.41 -4.12 -4.15
C LEU A 195 -10.09 -3.59 -3.61
N ALA A 196 -9.91 -3.57 -2.29
CA ALA A 196 -8.66 -3.19 -1.65
C ALA A 196 -7.51 -4.11 -2.09
N ARG A 197 -7.75 -5.42 -2.16
CA ARG A 197 -6.78 -6.40 -2.69
C ARG A 197 -6.41 -6.12 -4.16
N ILE A 198 -7.40 -5.90 -5.02
CA ILE A 198 -7.16 -5.60 -6.45
C ILE A 198 -6.39 -4.29 -6.61
N LYS A 199 -6.75 -3.23 -5.86
CA LYS A 199 -6.03 -1.95 -5.87
C LYS A 199 -4.58 -2.10 -5.40
N ALA A 200 -4.35 -2.88 -4.34
CA ALA A 200 -3.01 -3.15 -3.83
C ALA A 200 -2.15 -3.90 -4.84
N GLU A 201 -2.71 -4.93 -5.50
CA GLU A 201 -2.01 -5.69 -6.55
C GLU A 201 -1.69 -4.83 -7.77
N ALA A 202 -2.64 -4.02 -8.23
CA ALA A 202 -2.44 -3.08 -9.34
C ALA A 202 -1.33 -2.06 -9.02
N ARG A 203 -1.30 -1.55 -7.78
CA ARG A 203 -0.26 -0.63 -7.32
C ARG A 203 1.10 -1.30 -7.28
N LYS A 204 1.21 -2.51 -6.72
CA LYS A 204 2.47 -3.27 -6.68
C LYS A 204 3.02 -3.53 -8.08
N LYS A 205 2.16 -3.95 -9.01
CA LYS A 205 2.53 -4.18 -10.41
C LYS A 205 2.99 -2.90 -11.12
N LYS A 206 2.39 -1.75 -10.79
CA LYS A 206 2.84 -0.45 -11.30
C LYS A 206 4.23 -0.08 -10.74
N GLU A 207 4.43 -0.24 -9.45
CA GLU A 207 5.72 0.05 -8.79
C GLU A 207 6.85 -0.85 -9.31
N GLU A 208 6.58 -2.13 -9.59
CA GLU A 208 7.55 -3.03 -10.22
C GLU A 208 7.96 -2.56 -11.62
N ARG A 209 6.99 -2.16 -12.45
CA ARG A 209 7.27 -1.61 -13.80
C ARG A 209 8.09 -0.33 -13.73
N GLU A 210 7.74 0.58 -12.83
CA GLU A 210 8.48 1.83 -12.63
C GLU A 210 9.90 1.60 -12.13
N LYS A 211 10.12 0.59 -11.26
CA LYS A 211 11.47 0.20 -10.82
C LYS A 211 12.30 -0.33 -11.99
N VAL A 212 11.75 -1.20 -12.81
CA VAL A 212 12.45 -1.74 -13.99
C VAL A 212 12.79 -0.63 -14.98
N GLU A 213 11.86 0.26 -15.27
CA GLU A 213 12.11 1.39 -16.19
C GLU A 213 13.16 2.35 -15.64
N ARG A 214 13.12 2.64 -14.33
CA ARG A 214 14.15 3.47 -13.68
C ARG A 214 15.53 2.84 -13.81
N LEU A 215 15.66 1.53 -13.57
CA LEU A 215 16.93 0.82 -13.71
C LEU A 215 17.41 0.85 -15.17
N ARG A 216 16.51 0.69 -16.15
CA ARG A 216 16.83 0.80 -17.57
C ARG A 216 17.39 2.17 -17.94
N ILE A 217 16.74 3.25 -17.51
CA ILE A 217 17.19 4.63 -17.77
C ILE A 217 18.56 4.88 -17.12
N MET A 218 18.75 4.44 -15.87
CA MET A 218 20.03 4.56 -15.17
C MET A 218 21.16 3.81 -15.87
N GLU A 219 20.88 2.61 -16.41
CA GLU A 219 21.88 1.82 -17.13
C GLU A 219 22.24 2.44 -18.48
N VAL A 220 21.26 2.96 -19.25
CA VAL A 220 21.52 3.67 -20.52
C VAL A 220 22.42 4.89 -20.27
N ASP A 221 22.11 5.70 -19.26
CA ASP A 221 22.91 6.87 -18.91
C ASP A 221 24.31 6.49 -18.40
N ARG A 222 24.43 5.42 -17.62
CA ARG A 222 25.72 4.86 -17.18
C ARG A 222 26.58 4.43 -18.39
N ARG A 223 26.01 3.70 -19.34
CA ARG A 223 26.71 3.23 -20.55
C ARG A 223 27.16 4.40 -21.42
N TYR A 224 26.28 5.38 -21.61
CA TYR A 224 26.63 6.61 -22.34
C TYR A 224 27.82 7.33 -21.70
N ARG A 225 27.79 7.53 -20.37
CA ARG A 225 28.91 8.15 -19.64
C ARG A 225 30.21 7.35 -19.77
N ALA A 226 30.15 6.02 -19.67
CA ALA A 226 31.30 5.15 -19.83
C ALA A 226 31.93 5.27 -21.23
N LEU A 227 31.11 5.30 -22.29
CA LEU A 227 31.59 5.51 -23.66
C LEU A 227 32.23 6.89 -23.84
N VAL A 228 31.62 7.95 -23.30
CA VAL A 228 32.17 9.31 -23.39
C VAL A 228 33.52 9.41 -22.67
N GLU A 229 33.67 8.81 -21.50
CA GLU A 229 34.97 8.75 -20.80
C GLU A 229 36.00 7.94 -21.59
N GLN A 230 35.60 6.79 -22.13
CA GLN A 230 36.48 5.97 -22.95
C GLN A 230 36.98 6.68 -24.21
N PHE A 231 36.16 7.54 -24.84
CA PHE A 231 36.60 8.35 -25.98
C PHE A 231 37.84 9.20 -25.64
N LYS A 232 37.97 9.66 -24.39
CA LYS A 232 39.14 10.42 -23.92
C LYS A 232 40.41 9.57 -23.89
N ASP A 233 40.31 8.25 -23.73
CA ASP A 233 41.48 7.39 -23.69
C ASP A 233 42.14 7.22 -25.06
N TRP A 234 41.38 7.38 -26.15
CA TRP A 234 41.84 7.13 -27.52
C TRP A 234 42.64 8.28 -28.15
N HIS A 235 42.56 9.51 -27.63
CA HIS A 235 43.21 10.65 -28.27
C HIS A 235 44.69 10.82 -27.84
N ILE A 236 45.53 11.18 -28.81
CA ILE A 236 46.93 11.57 -28.61
C ILE A 236 47.05 13.01 -29.13
N GLY A 237 46.86 14.01 -28.26
CA GLY A 237 46.90 15.43 -28.63
C GLY A 237 45.91 16.33 -27.88
N ARG A 238 45.68 17.55 -28.39
CA ARG A 238 44.72 18.52 -27.81
C ARG A 238 43.28 18.00 -27.94
N LEU A 239 42.53 18.08 -26.84
CA LEU A 239 41.20 17.48 -26.70
C LEU A 239 40.16 18.03 -27.70
N HIS A 240 40.31 19.28 -28.15
CA HIS A 240 39.37 19.95 -29.06
C HIS A 240 39.34 19.40 -30.50
N GLU A 241 40.37 18.65 -30.92
CA GLU A 241 40.43 18.00 -32.24
C GLU A 241 40.41 16.47 -32.14
N ALA A 242 40.00 15.93 -30.98
CA ALA A 242 39.98 14.50 -30.75
C ALA A 242 39.14 13.77 -31.80
N LYS A 243 39.80 12.88 -32.54
CA LYS A 243 39.21 12.00 -33.54
C LYS A 243 39.83 10.61 -33.38
N VAL A 244 39.01 9.58 -33.56
CA VAL A 244 39.45 8.18 -33.46
C VAL A 244 39.28 7.51 -34.82
N ASP A 245 40.30 6.79 -35.26
CA ASP A 245 40.26 6.09 -36.55
C ASP A 245 39.32 4.88 -36.43
N LEU A 246 38.39 4.73 -37.38
CA LEU A 246 37.37 3.69 -37.35
C LEU A 246 37.99 2.28 -37.42
N ALA A 247 39.02 2.10 -38.25
CA ALA A 247 39.74 0.83 -38.38
C ALA A 247 40.31 0.35 -37.04
N LEU A 248 40.79 1.27 -36.19
CA LEU A 248 41.31 0.94 -34.86
C LEU A 248 40.20 0.41 -33.94
N LEU A 249 39.02 1.02 -33.99
CA LEU A 249 37.84 0.56 -33.24
C LEU A 249 37.38 -0.80 -33.73
N GLN A 250 37.24 -1.00 -35.04
CA GLN A 250 36.85 -2.30 -35.61
C GLN A 250 37.83 -3.41 -35.23
N ASN A 251 39.14 -3.15 -35.30
CA ASN A 251 40.16 -4.12 -34.91
C ASN A 251 40.10 -4.46 -33.42
N THR A 252 39.82 -3.48 -32.56
CA THR A 252 39.75 -3.70 -31.11
C THR A 252 38.47 -4.42 -30.71
N ILE A 253 37.36 -4.12 -31.37
CA ILE A 253 36.10 -4.86 -31.25
C ILE A 253 36.30 -6.32 -31.72
N ARG A 254 37.00 -6.56 -32.83
CA ARG A 254 37.35 -7.91 -33.29
C ARG A 254 38.24 -8.65 -32.28
N SER A 255 39.26 -7.99 -31.74
CA SER A 255 40.10 -8.58 -30.69
C SER A 255 39.31 -8.93 -29.42
N PHE A 256 38.26 -8.17 -29.11
CA PHE A 256 37.37 -8.51 -28.00
C PHE A 256 36.53 -9.75 -28.33
N ALA A 257 36.03 -9.87 -29.57
CA ALA A 257 35.30 -11.06 -30.00
C ALA A 257 36.17 -12.33 -29.90
N GLU A 258 37.45 -12.25 -30.23
CA GLU A 258 38.41 -13.36 -30.07
C GLU A 258 38.62 -13.74 -28.59
N ILE A 259 38.73 -12.75 -27.71
CA ILE A 259 38.82 -12.98 -26.25
C ILE A 259 37.49 -13.52 -25.70
N ALA A 260 36.38 -13.15 -26.34
CA ALA A 260 35.06 -13.55 -25.90
C ALA A 260 34.77 -15.05 -26.08
N GLU A 261 35.54 -15.77 -26.91
CA GLU A 261 35.49 -17.23 -27.04
C GLU A 261 35.85 -17.96 -25.74
N GLN A 262 36.38 -17.26 -24.73
CA GLN A 262 36.72 -17.81 -23.42
C GLN A 262 35.57 -17.75 -22.40
N TYR A 263 34.44 -17.11 -22.73
CA TYR A 263 33.27 -17.00 -21.85
C TYR A 263 32.34 -18.22 -21.96
N PRO A 264 31.42 -18.44 -21.01
CA PRO A 264 30.38 -19.47 -21.12
C PRO A 264 29.53 -19.35 -22.41
N GLU A 265 29.09 -20.49 -22.97
CA GLU A 265 28.39 -20.57 -24.28
C GLU A 265 27.18 -19.63 -24.42
N ASP A 266 26.42 -19.41 -23.34
CA ASP A 266 25.24 -18.51 -23.34
C ASP A 266 25.63 -17.04 -23.56
N LEU A 267 26.78 -16.63 -23.03
CA LEU A 267 27.32 -15.28 -23.20
C LEU A 267 28.01 -15.14 -24.57
N GLN A 268 28.63 -16.21 -25.08
CA GLN A 268 29.25 -16.22 -26.41
C GLN A 268 28.24 -15.94 -27.53
N LYS A 269 27.06 -16.58 -27.49
CA LYS A 269 26.00 -16.36 -28.49
C LYS A 269 25.51 -14.91 -28.47
N SER A 270 25.28 -14.37 -27.26
CA SER A 270 24.87 -12.98 -27.06
C SER A 270 25.90 -11.97 -27.59
N ILE A 271 27.19 -12.30 -27.46
CA ILE A 271 28.32 -11.50 -27.96
C ILE A 271 28.44 -11.60 -29.48
N GLN A 272 28.34 -12.80 -30.06
CA GLN A 272 28.40 -13.01 -31.51
C GLN A 272 27.23 -12.33 -32.24
N GLU A 273 26.02 -12.38 -31.68
CA GLU A 273 24.85 -11.67 -32.20
C GLU A 273 24.98 -10.14 -32.12
N ALA A 274 25.68 -9.63 -31.09
CA ALA A 274 25.90 -8.20 -30.90
C ALA A 274 27.05 -7.66 -31.76
N LEU A 275 28.02 -8.50 -32.16
CA LEU A 275 29.29 -8.10 -32.80
C LEU A 275 29.38 -8.49 -34.29
N THR A 276 28.30 -8.30 -35.05
CA THR A 276 28.39 -8.40 -36.52
C THR A 276 29.11 -7.17 -37.07
N ILE A 277 30.43 -7.26 -37.20
CA ILE A 277 31.27 -6.19 -37.76
C ILE A 277 31.35 -6.38 -39.28
N GLU A 278 31.10 -5.32 -40.05
CA GLU A 278 31.42 -5.26 -41.49
C GLU A 278 32.94 -5.39 -41.73
N ALA A 279 33.35 -5.59 -42.99
CA ALA A 279 34.77 -5.62 -43.35
C ALA A 279 35.50 -4.37 -42.83
N THR A 280 36.78 -4.53 -42.43
CA THR A 280 37.59 -3.43 -41.88
C THR A 280 37.59 -2.26 -42.87
N ASP A 281 37.36 -1.05 -42.35
CA ASP A 281 37.33 0.16 -43.15
C ASP A 281 38.74 0.54 -43.62
N ASP A 282 39.00 0.36 -44.92
CA ASP A 282 40.24 0.79 -45.57
C ASP A 282 40.23 2.28 -45.96
N THR A 283 39.12 3.00 -45.74
CA THR A 283 38.97 4.41 -46.17
C THR A 283 39.59 5.44 -45.21
N GLY A 284 40.08 5.00 -44.05
CA GLY A 284 40.76 5.88 -43.08
C GLY A 284 39.82 6.87 -42.38
N LYS A 285 38.52 6.54 -42.27
CA LYS A 285 37.51 7.40 -41.66
C LYS A 285 37.83 7.67 -40.20
N LYS A 286 37.70 8.95 -39.78
CA LYS A 286 37.92 9.38 -38.40
C LYS A 286 36.63 9.86 -37.76
N LEU A 287 36.30 9.31 -36.59
CA LEU A 287 35.08 9.62 -35.84
C LEU A 287 35.32 10.69 -34.78
N LYS A 288 34.42 11.67 -34.73
CA LYS A 288 34.27 12.60 -33.58
C LYS A 288 33.42 11.94 -32.49
N LEU A 289 33.41 12.50 -31.28
CA LEU A 289 32.67 11.97 -30.12
C LEU A 289 31.25 11.48 -30.44
N LYS A 290 30.43 12.31 -31.11
CA LYS A 290 29.04 11.94 -31.47
C LYS A 290 28.98 10.70 -32.38
N GLY A 291 29.85 10.63 -33.37
CA GLY A 291 29.92 9.49 -34.30
C GLY A 291 30.50 8.25 -33.64
N TYR A 292 31.43 8.41 -32.69
CA TYR A 292 31.96 7.32 -31.87
C TYR A 292 30.85 6.70 -31.01
N VAL A 293 30.11 7.50 -30.24
CA VAL A 293 29.05 6.97 -29.37
C VAL A 293 27.98 6.26 -30.19
N GLN A 294 27.51 6.87 -31.28
CA GLN A 294 26.51 6.25 -32.16
C GLN A 294 26.97 4.92 -32.77
N TYR A 295 28.26 4.81 -33.10
CA TYR A 295 28.83 3.56 -33.61
C TYR A 295 28.90 2.49 -32.51
N MET A 296 29.37 2.87 -31.32
CA MET A 296 29.51 1.95 -30.19
C MET A 296 28.15 1.50 -29.64
N GLU A 297 27.11 2.34 -29.69
CA GLU A 297 25.75 2.00 -29.26
C GLU A 297 25.18 0.81 -30.04
N GLN A 298 25.51 0.66 -31.32
CA GLN A 298 25.05 -0.46 -32.16
C GLN A 298 25.46 -1.83 -31.60
N PHE A 299 26.64 -1.90 -30.98
CA PHE A 299 27.18 -3.13 -30.39
C PHE A 299 26.84 -3.26 -28.91
N THR A 300 26.71 -2.14 -28.20
CA THR A 300 26.55 -2.13 -26.74
C THR A 300 25.09 -2.11 -26.28
N GLU A 301 24.11 -1.81 -27.15
CA GLU A 301 22.69 -1.77 -26.79
C GLU A 301 22.16 -3.15 -26.36
N LYS A 302 22.51 -4.21 -27.10
CA LYS A 302 22.03 -5.58 -26.83
C LYS A 302 22.88 -6.36 -25.83
N MET A 303 24.01 -5.79 -25.42
CA MET A 303 24.98 -6.46 -24.56
C MET A 303 24.52 -6.47 -23.09
N PRO A 304 24.61 -7.62 -22.38
CA PRO A 304 24.41 -7.67 -20.92
C PRO A 304 25.38 -6.74 -20.17
N SER A 305 24.97 -6.22 -19.00
CA SER A 305 25.77 -5.23 -18.24
C SER A 305 27.15 -5.77 -17.83
N GLU A 306 27.22 -7.05 -17.44
CA GLU A 306 28.47 -7.72 -17.07
C GLU A 306 29.48 -7.77 -18.23
N ILE A 307 28.99 -8.09 -19.43
CA ILE A 307 29.83 -8.13 -20.63
C ILE A 307 30.22 -6.71 -21.04
N PHE A 308 29.32 -5.74 -20.90
CA PHE A 308 29.61 -4.34 -21.20
C PHE A 308 30.79 -3.81 -20.35
N ASP A 309 30.83 -4.16 -19.06
CA ASP A 309 31.94 -3.76 -18.19
C ASP A 309 33.27 -4.40 -18.61
N ALA A 310 33.27 -5.69 -18.97
CA ALA A 310 34.44 -6.39 -19.49
C ALA A 310 34.91 -5.81 -20.85
N PHE A 311 33.97 -5.52 -21.74
CA PHE A 311 34.22 -4.87 -23.03
C PHE A 311 34.83 -3.48 -22.85
N THR A 312 34.23 -2.65 -22.00
CA THR A 312 34.74 -1.29 -21.70
C THR A 312 36.15 -1.36 -21.13
N LEU A 313 36.42 -2.32 -20.23
CA LEU A 313 37.75 -2.54 -19.68
C LEU A 313 38.78 -2.94 -20.75
N HIS A 314 38.42 -3.87 -21.65
CA HIS A 314 39.28 -4.30 -22.75
C HIS A 314 39.62 -3.14 -23.67
N MET A 315 38.60 -2.39 -24.09
CA MET A 315 38.75 -1.22 -24.94
C MET A 315 39.65 -0.15 -24.31
N SER A 316 39.54 0.12 -23.01
CA SER A 316 40.46 1.03 -22.31
C SER A 316 41.90 0.50 -22.24
N ARG A 317 42.12 -0.81 -22.13
CA ARG A 317 43.48 -1.41 -22.22
C ARG A 317 44.08 -1.27 -23.61
N CYS A 318 43.28 -1.50 -24.65
CA CYS A 318 43.69 -1.29 -26.03
C CYS A 318 44.04 0.18 -26.30
N ALA A 319 43.22 1.12 -25.83
CA ALA A 319 43.46 2.55 -25.95
C ALA A 319 44.80 2.97 -25.31
N ARG A 320 45.08 2.51 -24.09
CA ARG A 320 46.36 2.77 -23.39
C ARG A 320 47.57 2.21 -24.15
N THR A 321 47.43 1.01 -24.70
CA THR A 321 48.50 0.35 -25.47
C THR A 321 48.76 1.10 -26.76
N TYR A 322 47.70 1.48 -27.48
CA TYR A 322 47.77 2.30 -28.68
C TYR A 322 48.43 3.65 -28.41
N ARG A 323 48.03 4.35 -27.34
CA ARG A 323 48.64 5.62 -26.93
C ARG A 323 50.12 5.48 -26.62
N SER A 324 50.49 4.44 -25.87
CA SER A 324 51.90 4.17 -25.54
C SER A 324 52.72 3.86 -26.79
N GLN A 325 52.16 3.09 -27.73
CA GLN A 325 52.81 2.77 -28.99
C GLN A 325 52.98 4.00 -29.87
N SER A 326 51.93 4.81 -30.03
CA SER A 326 51.99 6.05 -30.81
C SER A 326 53.00 7.05 -30.22
N GLN A 327 53.08 7.18 -28.90
CA GLN A 327 54.11 8.01 -28.25
C GLN A 327 55.53 7.51 -28.54
N ARG A 328 55.74 6.19 -28.53
CA ARG A 328 57.05 5.60 -28.90
C ARG A 328 57.38 5.89 -30.36
N ASP A 329 56.41 5.77 -31.25
CA ASP A 329 56.63 6.02 -32.67
C ASP A 329 56.85 7.51 -32.97
N GLN A 330 56.14 8.42 -32.29
CA GLN A 330 56.44 9.86 -32.33
C GLN A 330 57.87 10.17 -31.86
N ARG A 331 58.33 9.55 -30.77
CA ARG A 331 59.72 9.67 -30.30
C ARG A 331 60.72 9.15 -31.32
N LYS A 332 60.44 7.99 -31.95
CA LYS A 332 61.29 7.44 -33.03
C LYS A 332 61.37 8.41 -34.21
N VAL A 333 60.25 9.02 -34.60
CA VAL A 333 60.24 10.01 -35.69
C VAL A 333 61.10 11.22 -35.34
N ILE A 334 60.96 11.79 -34.13
CA ILE A 334 61.78 12.91 -33.66
C ILE A 334 63.27 12.51 -33.64
N LEU A 335 63.61 11.36 -33.07
CA LEU A 335 64.98 10.86 -33.03
C LEU A 335 65.54 10.62 -34.44
N THR A 336 64.74 10.09 -35.36
CA THR A 336 65.14 9.88 -36.76
C THR A 336 65.38 11.21 -37.47
N GLN A 337 64.55 12.22 -37.22
CA GLN A 337 64.74 13.58 -37.76
C GLN A 337 65.99 14.24 -37.18
N LEU A 338 66.23 14.12 -35.88
CA LEU A 338 67.45 14.58 -35.23
C LEU A 338 68.68 13.88 -35.81
N PHE A 339 68.63 12.55 -35.98
CA PHE A 339 69.70 11.79 -36.61
C PHE A 339 69.99 12.28 -38.04
N LYS A 340 68.94 12.48 -38.87
CA LYS A 340 69.07 13.06 -40.21
C LYS A 340 69.68 14.48 -40.21
N SER A 341 69.39 15.30 -39.21
CA SER A 341 70.00 16.64 -39.09
C SER A 341 71.48 16.61 -38.69
N CYS A 342 71.90 15.57 -37.96
CA CYS A 342 73.28 15.39 -37.52
C CYS A 342 74.15 14.65 -38.56
N ASP A 343 73.56 13.78 -39.38
CA ASP A 343 74.23 13.11 -40.50
C ASP A 343 74.10 13.93 -41.79
N HIS A 344 74.98 14.91 -41.96
CA HIS A 344 75.00 15.75 -43.16
C HIS A 344 75.61 15.03 -44.39
N THR A 345 76.30 13.91 -44.17
CA THR A 345 76.98 13.16 -45.22
C THR A 345 76.10 12.08 -45.85
N GLY A 346 75.01 11.69 -45.17
CA GLY A 346 74.14 10.60 -45.58
C GLY A 346 74.80 9.22 -45.49
N VAL A 347 75.92 9.12 -44.75
CA VAL A 347 76.72 7.89 -44.60
C VAL A 347 76.27 7.06 -43.39
N GLY A 348 75.30 7.54 -42.62
CA GLY A 348 74.82 6.89 -41.39
C GLY A 348 75.75 7.12 -40.20
N LEU A 349 76.66 8.10 -40.28
CA LEU A 349 77.58 8.48 -39.21
C LEU A 349 77.19 9.84 -38.63
N ILE A 350 77.24 9.95 -37.31
CA ILE A 350 76.86 11.16 -36.59
C ILE A 350 78.08 12.09 -36.47
N ASP A 351 77.98 13.33 -36.96
CA ASP A 351 79.02 14.35 -36.81
C ASP A 351 79.13 14.81 -35.35
N ARG A 352 80.31 14.56 -34.74
CA ARG A 352 80.64 14.90 -33.35
C ARG A 352 80.47 16.38 -33.05
N HIS A 353 80.85 17.28 -33.96
CA HIS A 353 80.79 18.73 -33.70
C HIS A 353 79.34 19.22 -33.60
N ARG A 354 78.44 18.66 -34.41
CA ARG A 354 77.02 19.02 -34.38
C ARG A 354 76.29 18.47 -33.16
N VAL A 355 76.61 17.26 -32.74
CA VAL A 355 76.07 16.70 -31.50
C VAL A 355 76.45 17.54 -30.30
N LEU A 356 77.72 17.98 -30.22
CA LEU A 356 78.19 18.86 -29.16
C LEU A 356 77.47 20.22 -29.18
N ASN A 357 77.32 20.84 -30.37
CA ASN A 357 76.54 22.08 -30.51
C ASN A 357 75.06 21.91 -30.09
N LEU A 358 74.46 20.75 -30.38
CA LEU A 358 73.07 20.45 -30.03
C LEU A 358 72.91 20.30 -28.51
N PHE A 359 73.89 19.72 -27.82
CA PHE A 359 73.92 19.65 -26.36
C PHE A 359 74.20 21.01 -25.69
N GLU A 360 75.06 21.85 -26.26
CA GLU A 360 75.28 23.21 -25.76
C GLU A 360 74.02 24.10 -25.86
N TYR A 361 73.20 23.90 -26.89
CA TYR A 361 71.94 24.64 -27.07
C TYR A 361 70.81 24.19 -26.13
N VAL A 362 70.86 22.96 -25.62
CA VAL A 362 69.83 22.36 -24.74
C VAL A 362 70.17 22.52 -23.24
N LEU A 363 71.45 22.73 -22.91
CA LEU A 363 71.94 22.94 -21.53
C LEU A 363 71.96 24.42 -21.08
N ARG A 364 71.57 25.35 -21.95
CA ARG A 364 71.18 26.73 -21.59
C ARG A 364 69.67 26.80 -21.47
#